data_AF-A0A5K7S5T1-F1
#
_entry.id   AF-A0A5K7S5T1-F1
#
_cell.length_a   1.000
_cell.length_b   1.000
_cell.length_c   1.000
_cell.angle_alpha   90.00
_cell.angle_beta   90.00
_cell.angle_gamma   90.00
#
_symmetry.space_group_name_H-M   'P 1'
#
loop_
_entity.id
_entity.type
_entity.pdbx_description
1 polymer ?
#
loop_
_entity_poly.entity_id
_entity_poly.type
_entity_poly.pdbx_seq_one_letter_code
_entity_poly.pdbx_strand_id
1 'polypeptide(L)'
;MIDTSTFHYQPTDHEAEKASNSYVMSMIAIMGGLPLPIINLIATFFFYLGNRKGTFFVRWHCTQALLSQLFLIPFNSTGFWWTVSIIFTPETISSKYIAYIITLFIFNLIEFIGTIYTAIVTRKGRHVEWWVIGGLTNLICKA
;
A
#
# COMPACT_ATOMS: atom_id res chain seq x y z
N MET A 1 8.01 -12.49 -3.86
CA MET A 1 7.22 -11.41 -3.21
C MET A 1 6.08 -10.94 -4.13
N ILE A 2 6.33 -10.90 -5.44
CA ILE A 2 5.37 -10.45 -6.45
C ILE A 2 5.32 -11.50 -7.56
N ASP A 3 4.11 -11.88 -7.99
CA ASP A 3 3.86 -12.73 -9.16
C ASP A 3 3.27 -11.90 -10.29
N THR A 4 3.68 -12.17 -11.54
CA THR A 4 3.20 -11.45 -12.72
C THR A 4 2.52 -12.41 -13.67
N SER A 5 1.21 -12.22 -13.87
CA SER A 5 0.39 -13.08 -14.72
C SER A 5 -0.42 -12.28 -15.73
N THR A 6 -0.99 -12.98 -16.73
CA THR A 6 -1.98 -12.40 -17.63
C THR A 6 -3.33 -12.41 -16.94
N PHE A 7 -4.01 -11.26 -16.90
CA PHE A 7 -5.36 -11.16 -16.32
C PHE A 7 -6.39 -11.91 -17.18
N HIS A 8 -7.57 -12.18 -16.62
CA HIS A 8 -8.65 -12.94 -17.31
C HIS A 8 -9.07 -12.37 -18.67
N TYR A 9 -8.83 -11.07 -18.88
CA TYR A 9 -8.98 -10.38 -20.15
C TYR A 9 -7.83 -9.39 -20.31
N GLN A 10 -7.61 -8.90 -21.53
CA GLN A 10 -6.62 -7.86 -21.78
C GLN A 10 -7.19 -6.50 -21.34
N PRO A 11 -6.63 -5.85 -20.30
CA PRO A 11 -7.12 -4.56 -19.86
C PRO A 11 -6.80 -3.50 -20.91
N THR A 12 -7.72 -2.55 -21.07
CA THR A 12 -7.52 -1.37 -21.92
C THR A 12 -6.49 -0.43 -21.29
N ASP A 13 -5.87 0.44 -22.11
CA ASP A 13 -4.88 1.41 -21.61
C ASP A 13 -5.43 2.32 -20.52
N HIS A 14 -6.73 2.65 -20.59
CA HIS A 14 -7.40 3.45 -19.57
C HIS A 14 -7.54 2.71 -18.24
N GLU A 15 -7.88 1.41 -18.27
CA GLU A 15 -7.92 0.58 -17.06
C GLU A 15 -6.54 0.40 -16.44
N ALA A 16 -5.52 0.15 -17.28
CA ALA A 16 -4.14 0.02 -16.84
C ALA A 16 -3.61 1.30 -16.18
N GLU A 17 -3.94 2.47 -16.76
CA GLU A 17 -3.62 3.76 -16.16
C GLU A 17 -4.30 3.95 -14.80
N LYS A 18 -5.61 3.69 -14.75
CA LYS A 18 -6.41 3.90 -13.56
C LYS A 18 -6.00 2.97 -12.41
N ALA A 19 -5.70 1.72 -12.73
CA ALA A 19 -5.16 0.74 -11.80
C ALA A 19 -3.74 1.12 -11.33
N SER A 20 -2.85 1.57 -12.22
CA SER A 20 -1.55 2.10 -11.83
C SER A 20 -1.68 3.27 -10.85
N ASN A 21 -2.63 4.17 -11.09
CA ASN A 21 -2.85 5.35 -10.26
C ASN A 21 -3.25 5.00 -8.82
N SER A 22 -3.84 3.83 -8.54
CA SER A 22 -4.12 3.43 -7.15
C SER A 22 -2.86 3.31 -6.30
N TYR A 23 -1.74 2.92 -6.93
CA TYR A 23 -0.44 2.80 -6.27
C TYR A 23 0.33 4.12 -6.24
N VAL A 24 0.15 4.97 -7.26
CA VAL A 24 0.80 6.30 -7.29
C VAL A 24 0.23 7.23 -6.21
N MET A 25 -1.06 7.13 -5.91
CA MET A 25 -1.70 7.99 -4.89
C MET A 25 -1.10 7.79 -3.48
N SER A 26 -0.70 6.58 -3.11
CA SER A 26 0.00 6.34 -1.83
C SER A 26 1.42 6.92 -1.83
N MET A 27 2.10 6.95 -2.97
CA MET A 27 3.44 7.54 -3.09
C MET A 27 3.43 9.06 -2.93
N ILE A 28 2.43 9.75 -3.51
CA ILE A 28 2.31 11.21 -3.43
C ILE A 28 2.09 11.66 -1.97
N ALA A 29 1.31 10.91 -1.21
CA ALA A 29 1.08 11.16 0.21
C ALA A 29 2.39 11.13 1.04
N ILE A 30 3.32 10.23 0.72
CA ILE A 30 4.64 10.17 1.34
C ILE A 30 5.50 11.39 0.95
N MET A 31 5.45 11.82 -0.31
CA MET A 31 6.23 12.98 -0.81
C MET A 31 5.72 14.32 -0.27
N GLY A 32 4.44 14.40 0.11
CA GLY A 32 3.82 15.58 0.75
C GLY A 32 4.34 15.89 2.17
N GLY A 33 5.30 15.14 2.69
CA GLY A 33 6.05 15.49 3.90
C GLY A 33 5.44 15.05 5.22
N LEU A 34 4.28 14.39 5.20
CA LEU A 34 3.68 13.77 6.38
C LEU A 34 3.69 12.25 6.20
N PRO A 35 4.75 11.53 6.65
CA PRO A 35 4.70 10.08 6.80
C PRO A 35 3.82 9.72 8.00
N LEU A 36 2.56 10.16 7.96
CA LEU A 36 1.57 9.73 8.92
C LEU A 36 1.02 8.39 8.43
N PRO A 37 1.04 7.34 9.27
CA PRO A 37 0.48 6.01 8.98
C PRO A 37 -0.92 6.06 8.32
N ILE A 38 -1.66 7.12 8.64
CA ILE A 38 -3.06 7.32 8.31
C ILE A 38 -3.24 7.93 6.91
N ILE A 39 -2.33 8.75 6.40
CA ILE A 39 -2.55 9.49 5.14
C ILE A 39 -2.54 8.52 3.95
N ASN A 40 -1.56 7.61 3.88
CA ASN A 40 -1.51 6.62 2.79
C ASN A 40 -2.74 5.71 2.77
N LEU A 41 -3.21 5.31 3.96
CA LEU A 41 -4.46 4.57 4.09
C LEU A 41 -5.65 5.38 3.60
N ILE A 42 -5.80 6.63 4.04
CA ILE A 42 -6.92 7.49 3.62
C ILE A 42 -6.91 7.68 2.09
N ALA A 43 -5.74 7.95 1.51
CA ALA A 43 -5.59 8.14 0.07
C ALA A 43 -6.02 6.88 -0.71
N THR A 44 -5.50 5.71 -0.32
CA THR A 44 -5.85 4.44 -0.97
C THR A 44 -7.32 4.04 -0.72
N PHE A 45 -7.87 4.36 0.45
CA PHE A 45 -9.28 4.12 0.78
C PHE A 45 -10.23 4.94 -0.09
N PHE A 46 -10.01 6.25 -0.23
CA PHE A 46 -10.84 7.09 -1.11
C PHE A 46 -10.66 6.71 -2.58
N PHE A 47 -9.45 6.35 -3.00
CA PHE A 47 -9.20 5.87 -4.35
C PHE A 47 -9.96 4.56 -4.63
N TYR A 48 -9.98 3.64 -3.66
CA TYR A 48 -10.78 2.42 -3.72
C TYR A 48 -12.28 2.74 -3.80
N LEU A 49 -12.81 3.64 -2.95
CA LEU A 49 -14.21 4.03 -2.98
C LEU A 49 -14.63 4.65 -4.33
N GLY A 50 -13.78 5.50 -4.91
CA GLY A 50 -14.02 6.10 -6.23
C GLY A 50 -14.00 5.08 -7.39
N ASN A 51 -13.37 3.92 -7.19
CA ASN A 51 -13.19 2.89 -8.21
C ASN A 51 -13.94 1.58 -7.94
N ARG A 52 -14.74 1.50 -6.87
CA ARG A 52 -15.47 0.28 -6.49
C ARG A 52 -16.47 -0.23 -7.53
N LYS A 53 -16.94 0.65 -8.43
CA LYS A 53 -17.83 0.33 -9.56
C LYS A 53 -17.08 0.25 -10.90
N GLY A 54 -15.74 0.30 -10.87
CA GLY A 54 -14.90 0.16 -12.05
C GLY A 54 -14.86 -1.27 -12.56
N THR A 55 -14.02 -1.50 -13.55
CA THR A 55 -13.79 -2.85 -14.10
C THR A 55 -13.08 -3.74 -13.09
N PHE A 56 -13.11 -5.05 -13.33
CA PHE A 56 -12.54 -6.01 -12.39
C PHE A 56 -11.04 -5.78 -12.18
N PHE A 57 -10.29 -5.48 -13.24
CA PHE A 57 -8.85 -5.17 -13.15
C PHE A 57 -8.58 -3.98 -12.22
N VAL A 58 -9.30 -2.87 -12.41
CA VAL A 58 -9.11 -1.65 -11.61
C VAL A 58 -9.51 -1.89 -10.16
N ARG A 59 -10.67 -2.52 -9.93
CA ARG A 59 -11.15 -2.83 -8.58
C ARG A 59 -10.16 -3.69 -7.81
N TRP A 60 -9.63 -4.73 -8.45
CA TRP A 60 -8.68 -5.65 -7.85
C TRP A 60 -7.41 -4.92 -7.40
N HIS A 61 -6.80 -4.13 -8.29
CA HIS A 61 -5.57 -3.40 -7.97
C HIS A 61 -5.79 -2.33 -6.89
N CYS A 62 -6.95 -1.67 -6.89
CA CYS A 62 -7.35 -0.75 -5.81
C CYS A 62 -7.50 -1.47 -4.47
N THR A 63 -8.07 -2.69 -4.46
CA THR A 63 -8.20 -3.50 -3.24
C THR A 63 -6.85 -3.96 -2.74
N GLN A 64 -5.94 -4.43 -3.61
CA GLN A 64 -4.57 -4.79 -3.20
C GLN A 64 -3.84 -3.58 -2.59
N ALA A 65 -3.94 -2.40 -3.21
CA ALA A 65 -3.33 -1.18 -2.68
C ALA A 65 -3.91 -0.78 -1.31
N LEU A 66 -5.22 -0.88 -1.12
CA LEU A 66 -5.86 -0.60 0.18
C LEU A 66 -5.43 -1.61 1.25
N LEU A 67 -5.39 -2.90 0.92
CA LEU A 67 -5.00 -3.96 1.84
C LEU A 67 -3.52 -3.86 2.25
N SER A 68 -2.63 -3.43 1.34
CA SER A 68 -1.22 -3.20 1.70
C SER A 68 -1.09 -2.09 2.74
N GLN A 69 -1.84 -1.00 2.59
CA GLN A 69 -1.85 0.08 3.59
C GLN A 69 -2.48 -0.38 4.91
N LEU A 70 -3.59 -1.13 4.87
CA LEU A 70 -4.22 -1.71 6.06
C LEU A 70 -3.25 -2.61 6.84
N PHE A 71 -2.44 -3.39 6.13
CA PHE A 71 -1.43 -4.26 6.74
C PHE A 71 -0.34 -3.46 7.47
N LEU A 72 0.07 -2.31 6.94
CA LEU A 72 1.10 -1.46 7.54
C LEU A 72 0.62 -0.64 8.76
N ILE A 73 -0.69 -0.34 8.86
CA ILE A 73 -1.25 0.47 9.96
C ILE A 73 -0.79 0.04 11.35
N PRO A 74 -0.95 -1.22 11.79
CA PRO A 74 -0.61 -1.60 13.16
C PRO A 74 0.87 -1.31 13.47
N PHE A 75 1.78 -1.65 12.55
CA PHE A 75 3.21 -1.43 12.71
C PHE A 75 3.55 0.06 12.76
N ASN A 76 3.00 0.83 11.82
CA ASN A 76 3.23 2.26 11.71
C ASN A 76 2.61 3.04 12.88
N SER A 77 1.43 2.62 13.36
CA SER A 77 0.74 3.23 14.50
C SER A 77 1.48 2.97 15.82
N THR A 78 1.95 1.75 16.06
CA THR A 78 2.77 1.44 17.24
C THR A 78 4.07 2.25 17.25
N GLY A 79 4.76 2.36 16.10
CA GLY A 79 5.97 3.19 16.01
C GLY A 79 5.71 4.68 16.24
N PHE A 80 4.60 5.19 15.71
CA PHE A 80 4.18 6.57 15.91
C PHE A 80 3.87 6.86 17.38
N TRP A 81 3.01 6.06 18.03
CA TRP A 81 2.64 6.30 19.43
C TRP A 81 3.78 6.08 20.41
N TRP A 82 4.69 5.14 20.12
CA TRP A 82 5.90 4.99 20.92
C TRP A 82 6.80 6.23 20.80
N THR A 83 6.99 6.75 19.58
CA THR A 83 7.72 8.02 19.36
C THR A 83 7.06 9.18 20.12
N VAL A 84 5.72 9.31 20.05
CA VAL A 84 4.96 10.33 20.79
C VAL A 84 5.16 10.16 22.30
N SER A 85 5.11 8.95 22.84
CA SER A 85 5.33 8.72 24.27
C SER A 85 6.72 9.20 24.72
N ILE A 86 7.78 8.93 23.95
CA ILE A 86 9.14 9.38 24.28
C ILE A 86 9.27 10.92 24.22
N ILE A 87 8.53 11.59 23.33
CA ILE A 87 8.57 13.05 23.19
C ILE A 87 7.81 13.75 24.32
N PHE A 88 6.65 13.22 24.71
CA PHE A 88 5.72 13.89 25.63
C PHE A 88 5.76 13.36 27.07
N THR A 89 6.49 12.28 27.33
CA THR A 89 6.67 11.70 28.67
C THR A 89 8.17 11.51 28.95
N PRO A 90 8.60 11.37 30.21
CA PRO A 90 10.02 11.18 30.55
C PRO A 90 10.55 9.78 30.22
N GLU A 91 9.97 9.11 29.22
CA GLU A 91 10.48 7.84 28.70
C GLU A 91 11.84 8.02 28.01
N THR A 92 12.67 6.98 28.08
CA THR A 92 14.01 7.00 27.49
C THR A 92 14.05 6.21 26.20
N ILE A 93 14.94 6.62 25.28
CA ILE A 93 15.20 5.90 24.04
C ILE A 93 15.87 4.56 24.39
N SER A 94 15.13 3.47 24.25
CA SER A 94 15.63 2.11 24.54
C SER A 94 16.17 1.42 23.28
N SER A 95 17.04 0.43 23.46
CA SER A 95 17.50 -0.43 22.35
C SER A 95 16.35 -1.15 21.64
N LYS A 96 15.27 -1.48 22.36
CA LYS A 96 14.05 -2.08 21.80
C LYS A 96 13.34 -1.12 20.85
N TYR A 97 13.22 0.15 21.24
CA TYR A 97 12.65 1.19 20.39
C TYR A 97 13.48 1.38 19.11
N ILE A 98 14.81 1.46 19.22
CA ILE A 98 15.69 1.61 18.06
C ILE A 98 15.54 0.42 17.09
N ALA A 99 15.58 -0.81 17.61
CA ALA A 99 15.38 -2.01 16.79
C ALA A 99 14.01 -2.03 16.10
N TYR A 100 12.96 -1.58 16.81
CA TYR A 100 11.61 -1.46 16.27
C TYR A 100 11.55 -0.45 15.13
N ILE A 101 12.09 0.76 15.30
CA ILE A 101 12.08 1.81 14.27
C ILE A 101 12.87 1.39 13.03
N ILE A 102 14.02 0.73 13.19
CA ILE A 102 14.80 0.19 12.05
C ILE A 102 13.97 -0.85 11.28
N THR A 103 13.33 -1.77 12.01
CA THR A 103 12.46 -2.80 11.39
C THR A 103 11.28 -2.16 10.66
N LEU A 104 10.65 -1.17 11.28
CA LEU A 104 9.54 -0.41 10.69
C LEU A 104 9.97 0.32 9.42
N PHE A 105 11.14 0.94 9.44
CA PHE A 105 11.71 1.61 8.27
C PHE A 105 11.93 0.63 7.11
N ILE A 106 12.50 -0.56 7.39
CA ILE A 106 12.71 -1.60 6.37
C ILE A 106 11.37 -2.06 5.78
N PHE A 107 10.34 -2.30 6.60
CA PHE A 107 9.02 -2.70 6.09
C PHE A 107 8.38 -1.64 5.20
N ASN A 108 8.43 -0.36 5.59
CA ASN A 108 7.92 0.72 4.76
C ASN A 108 8.73 0.87 3.47
N LEU A 109 10.06 0.67 3.51
CA LEU A 109 10.89 0.73 2.33
C LEU A 109 10.57 -0.39 1.33
N ILE A 110 10.40 -1.63 1.82
CA ILE A 110 10.01 -2.77 0.99
C ILE A 110 8.63 -2.54 0.38
N GLU A 111 7.67 -2.05 1.16
CA GLU A 111 6.33 -1.72 0.65
C GLU A 111 6.40 -0.63 -0.41
N PHE A 112 7.15 0.44 -0.16
CA PHE A 112 7.31 1.55 -1.10
C PHE A 112 7.91 1.10 -2.43
N ILE A 113 9.01 0.33 -2.41
CA ILE A 113 9.64 -0.22 -3.62
C ILE A 113 8.67 -1.17 -4.34
N GLY A 114 7.98 -2.05 -3.60
CA GLY A 114 6.98 -2.96 -4.15
C GLY A 114 5.83 -2.22 -4.84
N THR A 115 5.37 -1.13 -4.24
CA THR A 115 4.30 -0.27 -4.75
C THR A 115 4.73 0.46 -6.03
N ILE A 116 5.96 1.00 -6.07
CA ILE A 116 6.55 1.57 -7.29
C ILE A 116 6.58 0.54 -8.42
N TYR A 117 7.15 -0.64 -8.14
CA TYR A 117 7.27 -1.70 -9.13
C TYR A 117 5.88 -2.09 -9.67
N THR A 118 4.92 -2.27 -8.76
CA THR A 118 3.54 -2.64 -9.09
C THR A 118 2.87 -1.57 -9.95
N ALA A 119 3.04 -0.28 -9.63
CA ALA A 119 2.51 0.82 -10.44
C ALA A 119 3.04 0.76 -11.89
N ILE A 120 4.37 0.66 -12.05
CA ILE A 120 5.03 0.64 -13.36
C ILE A 120 4.58 -0.55 -14.20
N VAL A 121 4.45 -1.74 -13.60
CA VAL A 121 4.07 -2.96 -14.32
C VAL A 121 2.57 -2.99 -14.63
N THR A 122 1.73 -2.52 -13.70
CA THR A 122 0.27 -2.39 -13.90
C THR A 122 -0.04 -1.40 -15.03
N ARG A 123 0.75 -0.33 -15.17
CA ARG A 123 0.62 0.63 -16.28
C ARG A 123 0.83 -0.03 -17.65
N LYS A 124 1.59 -1.13 -17.72
CA LYS A 124 1.80 -1.94 -18.93
C LYS A 124 0.71 -2.99 -19.14
N GLY A 125 -0.39 -2.95 -18.37
CA GLY A 125 -1.51 -3.89 -18.48
C GLY A 125 -1.23 -5.29 -17.94
N ARG A 126 -0.14 -5.48 -17.19
CA ARG A 126 0.19 -6.78 -16.57
C ARG A 126 -0.40 -6.85 -15.18
N HIS A 127 -0.90 -8.03 -14.83
CA HIS A 127 -1.40 -8.29 -13.48
C HIS A 127 -0.23 -8.59 -12.54
N VAL A 128 -0.31 -8.06 -11.33
CA VAL A 128 0.78 -8.08 -10.36
C VAL A 128 0.20 -8.41 -9.00
N GLU A 129 0.45 -9.63 -8.52
CA GLU A 129 -0.05 -10.09 -7.23
C GLU A 129 1.03 -10.14 -6.18
N TRP A 130 0.76 -9.56 -5.01
CA TRP A 130 1.65 -9.68 -3.87
C TRP A 130 1.35 -10.98 -3.14
N TRP A 131 2.36 -11.73 -2.74
CA TRP A 131 2.15 -13.10 -2.25
C TRP A 131 1.11 -13.23 -1.12
N VAL A 132 1.15 -12.34 -0.11
CA VAL A 132 0.19 -12.36 1.01
C VAL A 132 -1.07 -11.56 0.68
N ILE A 133 -0.91 -10.37 0.11
CA ILE A 133 -2.01 -9.42 -0.10
C ILE A 133 -2.87 -9.80 -1.31
N GLY A 134 -2.28 -10.34 -2.37
CA GLY A 134 -2.96 -10.82 -3.56
C GLY A 134 -3.93 -11.96 -3.25
N GLY A 135 -3.52 -12.92 -2.42
CA GLY A 135 -4.41 -13.98 -1.93
C GLY A 135 -5.64 -13.44 -1.19
N LEU A 136 -5.45 -12.46 -0.30
CA LEU A 136 -6.56 -11.76 0.38
C LEU A 136 -7.42 -10.96 -0.60
N THR A 137 -6.78 -10.32 -1.59
CA THR A 137 -7.46 -9.53 -2.62
C THR A 137 -8.37 -10.42 -3.47
N ASN A 138 -7.93 -11.61 -3.84
CA ASN A 138 -8.71 -12.60 -4.58
C ASN A 138 -9.95 -13.08 -3.80
N LEU A 139 -9.87 -13.17 -2.47
CA LEU A 139 -11.01 -13.53 -1.63
C LEU A 139 -12.03 -12.40 -1.49
N ILE A 140 -11.57 -11.15 -1.47
CA ILE A 140 -12.40 -9.95 -1.24
C ILE A 140 -13.00 -9.42 -2.55
N CYS A 141 -12.19 -9.31 -3.60
CA CYS A 141 -12.58 -8.78 -4.90
C CYS A 141 -12.91 -9.93 -5.84
N LYS A 142 -14.20 -10.28 -5.92
CA LYS A 142 -14.72 -11.27 -6.88
C LYS A 142 -14.90 -10.66 -8.27
N ALA A 143 -14.62 -11.48 -9.29
CA ALA A 143 -14.81 -11.19 -10.70
C ALA A 143 -16.26 -10.89 -11.05
#